data_AF-A0A932X7S1-F1
#
_entry.id   AF-A0A932X7S1-F1
#
_cell.length_a   1.000
_cell.length_b   1.000
_cell.length_c   1.000
_cell.angle_alpha   90.00
_cell.angle_beta   90.00
_cell.angle_gamma   90.00
#
_symmetry.space_group_name_H-M   'P 1'
#
loop_
_entity.id
_entity.type
_entity.pdbx_description
1 polymer ?
#
loop_
_entity_poly.entity_id
_entity_poly.type
_entity_poly.pdbx_seq_one_letter_code
_entity_poly.pdbx_strand_id
1 'polypeptide(L)'
;MRRAFAWRKFGRIMAFALAILLVSGVFAWGVNKLFTITMVEVSGEGIAVAVDETSLPKNLLFFPVSDVQDQILKENPLVGSVSLKRKYPGTLVITAVPRKPFVIAGVGGETYALDDQGVVLSQYPSAADLPVIHLSLSPVQPGDTVADPIVLTAVRFLRETASVLRVWEIAPFESSGLQARAEG
;
A
#
# COMPACT_ATOMS: atom_id res chain seq x y z
N MET A 1 45.01 39.89 -37.81
CA MET A 1 44.74 38.47 -38.19
C MET A 1 44.45 37.58 -36.97
N ARG A 2 43.38 37.82 -36.19
CA ARG A 2 43.06 37.01 -34.97
C ARG A 2 41.71 36.30 -34.98
N ARG A 3 40.81 36.61 -35.93
CA ARG A 3 39.42 36.08 -35.95
C ARG A 3 39.30 34.66 -36.55
N ALA A 4 40.18 34.26 -37.47
CA ALA A 4 40.12 32.96 -38.13
C ALA A 4 40.52 31.77 -37.23
N PHE A 5 41.33 32.01 -36.19
CA PHE A 5 41.82 30.96 -35.29
C PHE A 5 40.79 30.58 -34.21
N ALA A 6 40.05 31.56 -33.70
CA ALA A 6 38.96 31.33 -32.77
C ALA A 6 37.82 30.53 -33.42
N TRP A 7 37.53 30.78 -34.70
CA TRP A 7 36.44 30.08 -35.41
C TRP A 7 36.69 28.59 -35.64
N ARG A 8 37.95 28.20 -35.90
CA ARG A 8 38.35 26.78 -36.06
C ARG A 8 38.35 26.02 -34.72
N LYS A 9 38.73 26.68 -33.62
CA LYS A 9 38.66 26.08 -32.26
C LYS A 9 37.22 25.99 -31.77
N PHE A 10 36.40 27.01 -32.03
CA PHE A 10 34.98 27.01 -31.70
C PHE A 10 34.20 25.95 -32.49
N GLY A 11 34.51 25.77 -33.78
CA GLY A 11 33.94 24.70 -34.60
C GLY A 11 34.29 23.29 -34.09
N ARG A 12 35.51 23.06 -33.60
CA ARG A 12 35.90 21.79 -32.96
C ARG A 12 35.16 21.54 -31.65
N ILE A 13 35.07 22.54 -30.77
CA ILE A 13 34.33 22.43 -29.51
C ILE A 13 32.84 22.15 -29.78
N MET A 14 32.25 22.83 -30.76
CA MET A 14 30.88 22.61 -31.19
C MET A 14 30.67 21.19 -31.75
N ALA A 15 31.60 20.69 -32.57
CA ALA A 15 31.55 19.33 -33.09
C ALA A 15 31.67 18.27 -31.97
N PHE A 16 32.54 18.50 -30.99
CA PHE A 16 32.63 17.65 -29.79
C PHE A 16 31.35 17.69 -28.95
N ALA A 17 30.78 18.87 -28.72
CA ALA A 17 29.51 19.02 -28.01
C ALA A 17 28.37 18.30 -28.73
N LEU A 18 28.29 18.41 -30.06
CA LEU A 18 27.31 17.71 -30.88
C LEU A 18 27.50 16.20 -30.84
N ALA A 19 28.75 15.72 -30.88
CA ALA A 19 29.06 14.29 -30.75
C ALA A 19 28.65 13.74 -29.37
N ILE A 20 28.92 14.47 -28.29
CA ILE A 20 28.48 14.11 -26.93
C ILE A 20 26.95 14.07 -26.86
N LEU A 21 26.27 15.04 -27.46
CA LEU A 21 24.80 15.10 -27.48
C LEU A 21 24.21 13.90 -28.24
N LEU A 22 24.79 13.54 -29.39
CA LEU A 22 24.38 12.35 -30.16
C LEU A 22 24.61 11.05 -29.38
N VAL A 23 25.78 10.88 -28.79
CA VAL A 23 26.09 9.68 -27.97
C VAL A 23 25.16 9.58 -26.77
N SER A 24 24.90 10.71 -26.09
CA SER A 24 23.95 10.79 -24.98
C SER A 24 22.53 10.41 -25.42
N GLY A 25 22.07 10.88 -26.58
CA GLY A 25 20.76 10.54 -27.13
C GLY A 25 20.61 9.06 -27.46
N VAL A 26 21.60 8.45 -28.12
CA VAL A 26 21.60 7.01 -28.43
C VAL A 26 21.65 6.18 -27.14
N PHE A 27 22.46 6.60 -26.17
CA PHE A 27 22.58 5.95 -24.88
C PHE A 27 21.24 6.01 -24.11
N ALA A 28 20.62 7.18 -24.01
CA ALA A 28 19.32 7.35 -23.37
C ALA A 28 18.23 6.49 -24.03
N TRP A 29 18.23 6.43 -25.37
CA TRP A 29 17.30 5.58 -26.12
C TRP A 29 17.49 4.08 -25.83
N GLY A 30 18.72 3.60 -25.81
CA GLY A 30 19.04 2.20 -25.51
C GLY A 30 18.67 1.81 -24.07
N VAL A 31 18.97 2.68 -23.10
CA VAL A 31 18.62 2.47 -21.69
C VAL A 31 17.09 2.45 -21.50
N ASN A 32 16.34 3.35 -22.12
CA ASN A 32 14.88 3.35 -22.01
C ASN A 32 14.25 2.02 -22.46
N LYS A 33 14.77 1.44 -23.55
CA LYS A 33 14.25 0.19 -24.11
C LYS A 33 14.59 -1.02 -23.24
N LEU A 34 15.80 -1.06 -22.66
CA LEU A 34 16.27 -2.19 -21.86
C LEU A 34 15.55 -2.30 -20.52
N PHE A 35 15.17 -1.16 -19.93
CA PHE A 35 14.55 -1.10 -18.61
C PHE A 35 13.02 -0.98 -18.63
N THR A 36 12.39 -1.35 -19.74
CA THR A 36 10.93 -1.38 -19.82
C THR A 36 10.37 -2.57 -19.02
N ILE A 37 9.32 -2.33 -18.22
CA ILE A 37 8.65 -3.39 -17.48
C ILE A 37 8.03 -4.37 -18.47
N THR A 38 8.52 -5.61 -18.42
CA THR A 38 8.10 -6.70 -19.31
C THR A 38 7.32 -7.76 -18.53
N MET A 39 7.54 -7.83 -17.21
CA MET A 39 6.95 -8.85 -16.36
C MET A 39 6.57 -8.24 -15.01
N VAL A 40 5.34 -8.50 -14.58
CA VAL A 40 4.85 -8.19 -13.24
C VAL A 40 4.65 -9.52 -12.52
N GLU A 41 5.45 -9.77 -11.49
CA GLU A 41 5.31 -10.93 -10.62
C GLU A 41 4.48 -10.51 -9.40
N VAL A 42 3.25 -11.01 -9.28
CA VAL A 42 2.41 -10.78 -8.09
C VAL A 42 2.53 -11.99 -7.17
N SER A 43 3.08 -11.77 -5.98
CA SER A 43 3.18 -12.77 -4.92
C SER A 43 2.34 -12.33 -3.73
N GLY A 44 1.30 -13.09 -3.41
CA GLY A 44 0.46 -12.84 -2.25
C GLY A 44 -0.17 -14.12 -1.75
N GLU A 45 -0.16 -14.32 -0.43
CA GLU A 45 -0.84 -15.45 0.20
C GLU A 45 -2.36 -15.19 0.17
N GLY A 46 -3.09 -15.95 -0.64
CA GLY A 46 -4.55 -16.03 -0.58
C GLY A 46 -5.35 -14.79 -1.01
N ILE A 47 -4.72 -13.77 -1.61
CA ILE A 47 -5.40 -12.58 -2.14
C ILE A 47 -5.08 -12.36 -3.62
N ALA A 48 -6.13 -12.10 -4.41
CA ALA A 48 -6.00 -11.55 -5.75
C ALA A 48 -5.90 -10.02 -5.64
N VAL A 49 -4.76 -9.47 -6.06
CA VAL A 49 -4.56 -8.02 -6.17
C VAL A 49 -4.94 -7.61 -7.58
N ALA A 50 -5.92 -6.72 -7.71
CA ALA A 50 -6.18 -6.05 -8.97
C ALA A 50 -5.05 -5.04 -9.22
N VAL A 51 -4.25 -5.27 -10.25
CA VAL A 51 -3.23 -4.33 -10.72
C VAL A 51 -3.55 -4.00 -12.16
N ASP A 52 -3.88 -2.74 -12.43
CA ASP A 52 -4.01 -2.28 -13.81
C ASP A 52 -2.61 -2.05 -14.40
N GLU A 53 -2.10 -3.06 -15.11
CA GLU A 53 -0.81 -3.01 -15.78
C GLU A 53 -0.71 -1.86 -16.79
N THR A 54 -1.83 -1.36 -17.32
CA THR A 54 -1.83 -0.26 -18.29
C THR A 54 -1.60 1.10 -17.63
N SER A 55 -1.94 1.22 -16.35
CA SER A 55 -1.70 2.41 -15.53
C SER A 55 -0.26 2.50 -15.01
N LEU A 56 0.49 1.39 -15.05
CA LEU A 56 1.85 1.35 -14.52
C LEU A 56 2.85 2.12 -15.40
N PRO A 57 3.76 2.89 -14.79
CA PRO A 57 4.86 3.53 -15.50
C PRO A 57 5.74 2.51 -16.22
N LYS A 58 6.01 2.75 -17.51
CA LYS A 58 6.68 1.76 -18.36
C LYS A 58 8.16 1.54 -18.05
N ASN A 59 8.85 2.53 -17.47
CA ASN A 59 10.29 2.46 -17.22
C ASN A 59 10.59 2.12 -15.75
N LEU A 60 11.28 1.00 -15.53
CA LEU A 60 11.66 0.50 -14.21
C LEU A 60 12.72 1.37 -13.51
N LEU A 61 13.60 2.08 -14.24
CA LEU A 61 14.64 2.93 -13.64
C LEU A 61 14.05 4.11 -12.87
N PHE A 62 13.03 4.75 -13.44
CA PHE A 62 12.37 5.94 -12.88
C PHE A 62 11.01 5.59 -12.29
N PHE A 63 10.78 4.32 -11.94
CA PHE A 63 9.50 3.84 -11.47
C PHE A 63 9.15 4.45 -10.09
N PRO A 64 8.07 5.24 -9.96
CA PRO A 64 7.67 5.83 -8.68
C PRO A 64 7.07 4.76 -7.76
N VAL A 65 7.91 4.16 -6.92
CA VAL A 65 7.50 3.03 -6.06
C VAL A 65 6.43 3.45 -5.06
N SER A 66 6.60 4.59 -4.38
CA SER A 66 5.64 5.09 -3.38
C SER A 66 4.26 5.32 -3.96
N ASP A 67 4.20 6.01 -5.09
CA ASP A 67 2.92 6.46 -5.66
C ASP A 67 2.11 5.26 -6.16
N VAL A 68 2.80 4.26 -6.73
CA VAL A 68 2.17 3.01 -7.15
C VAL A 68 1.79 2.15 -5.95
N GLN A 69 2.59 2.13 -4.87
CA GLN A 69 2.20 1.46 -3.61
C GLN A 69 0.87 2.02 -3.09
N ASP A 70 0.77 3.34 -3.00
CA ASP A 70 -0.43 4.03 -2.50
C ASP A 70 -1.64 3.79 -3.40
N GLN A 71 -1.44 3.79 -4.72
CA GLN A 71 -2.49 3.46 -5.67
C GLN A 71 -3.01 2.03 -5.48
N ILE A 72 -2.11 1.04 -5.40
CA ILE A 72 -2.50 -0.37 -5.22
C ILE A 72 -3.26 -0.56 -3.90
N LEU A 73 -2.79 0.06 -2.81
CA LEU A 73 -3.46 -0.01 -1.50
C LEU A 73 -4.85 0.64 -1.52
N LYS A 74 -5.02 1.72 -2.28
CA LYS A 74 -6.32 2.39 -2.45
C LYS A 74 -7.32 1.56 -3.24
N GLU A 75 -6.86 0.87 -4.29
CA GLU A 75 -7.69 0.03 -5.14
C GLU A 75 -7.99 -1.34 -4.52
N ASN A 76 -7.18 -1.79 -3.56
CA ASN A 76 -7.29 -3.10 -2.91
C ASN A 76 -7.38 -2.94 -1.38
N PRO A 77 -8.52 -2.50 -0.82
CA PRO A 77 -8.63 -2.17 0.60
C PRO A 77 -8.42 -3.35 1.55
N LEU A 78 -8.58 -4.60 1.09
CA LEU A 78 -8.30 -5.80 1.88
C LEU A 78 -6.80 -6.14 2.00
N VAL A 79 -5.96 -5.46 1.23
CA VAL A 79 -4.50 -5.58 1.30
C VAL A 79 -3.99 -4.67 2.41
N GLY A 80 -3.22 -5.24 3.34
CA GLY A 80 -2.69 -4.51 4.49
C GLY A 80 -1.35 -3.86 4.20
N SER A 81 -0.53 -4.51 3.38
CA SER A 81 0.74 -3.93 2.93
C SER A 81 1.12 -4.44 1.55
N VAL A 82 1.82 -3.59 0.80
CA VAL A 82 2.38 -3.91 -0.51
C VAL A 82 3.84 -3.51 -0.54
N SER A 83 4.71 -4.42 -0.96
CA SER A 83 6.11 -4.16 -1.24
C SER A 83 6.36 -4.28 -2.74
N LEU A 84 6.95 -3.24 -3.34
CA LEU A 84 7.40 -3.28 -4.72
C LEU A 84 8.92 -3.35 -4.78
N LYS A 85 9.43 -4.35 -5.49
CA LYS A 85 10.86 -4.55 -5.71
C LYS A 85 11.17 -4.57 -7.19
N ARG A 86 12.15 -3.77 -7.59
CA ARG A 86 12.67 -3.73 -8.96
C ARG A 86 13.66 -4.88 -9.13
N LYS A 87 13.38 -5.79 -10.06
CA LYS A 87 14.28 -6.87 -10.48
C LYS A 87 14.75 -6.54 -11.89
N TYR A 88 15.89 -5.88 -11.96
CA TYR A 88 16.48 -5.42 -13.21
C TYR A 88 16.79 -6.59 -14.16
N PRO A 89 16.70 -6.37 -15.49
CA PRO A 89 16.44 -5.08 -16.13
C PRO A 89 14.96 -4.70 -16.28
N GLY A 90 14.00 -5.64 -16.26
CA GLY A 90 12.62 -5.36 -16.68
C GLY A 90 11.51 -6.05 -15.88
N THR A 91 11.78 -6.56 -14.68
CA THR A 91 10.78 -7.25 -13.85
C THR A 91 10.40 -6.38 -12.65
N LEU A 92 9.10 -6.19 -12.44
CA LEU A 92 8.56 -5.59 -11.23
C LEU A 92 7.96 -6.71 -10.36
N VAL A 93 8.46 -6.86 -9.15
CA VAL A 93 7.94 -7.82 -8.18
C VAL A 93 7.03 -7.07 -7.22
N ILE A 94 5.76 -7.44 -7.19
CA ILE A 94 4.74 -6.90 -6.30
C ILE A 94 4.42 -7.98 -5.26
N THR A 95 4.75 -7.70 -4.00
CA THR A 95 4.41 -8.59 -2.89
C THR A 95 3.29 -7.96 -2.08
N ALA A 96 2.13 -8.60 -2.03
CA ALA A 96 0.98 -8.11 -1.27
C ALA A 96 0.68 -9.03 -0.10
N VAL A 97 0.41 -8.43 1.05
CA VAL A 97 0.09 -9.16 2.28
C VAL A 97 -1.34 -8.80 2.71
N PRO A 98 -2.21 -9.79 2.97
CA PRO A 98 -3.57 -9.56 3.45
C PRO A 98 -3.59 -8.80 4.77
N ARG A 99 -4.63 -7.98 4.99
CA ARG A 99 -4.96 -7.49 6.32
C ARG A 99 -5.28 -8.65 7.24
N LYS A 100 -4.90 -8.53 8.51
CA LYS A 100 -5.16 -9.54 9.54
C LYS A 100 -6.32 -9.11 10.41
N PRO A 101 -7.23 -10.04 10.77
CA PRO A 101 -8.30 -9.72 11.70
C PRO A 101 -7.70 -9.42 13.08
N PHE A 102 -8.20 -8.36 13.70
CA PHE A 102 -7.73 -7.85 14.98
C PHE A 102 -8.82 -7.83 16.04
N VAL A 103 -10.05 -7.51 15.64
CA VAL A 103 -11.21 -7.43 16.54
C VAL A 103 -12.49 -7.83 15.79
N ILE A 104 -13.50 -8.27 16.52
CA ILE A 104 -14.83 -8.57 15.96
C ILE A 104 -15.79 -7.44 16.36
N ALA A 105 -16.58 -6.94 15.42
CA ALA A 105 -17.62 -5.94 15.70
C ALA A 105 -18.99 -6.43 15.25
N GLY A 106 -20.02 -6.15 16.06
CA GLY A 106 -21.42 -6.36 15.70
C GLY A 106 -21.93 -5.27 14.75
N VAL A 107 -22.57 -5.66 13.65
CA VAL A 107 -23.15 -4.76 12.65
C VAL A 107 -24.48 -5.34 12.17
N GLY A 108 -25.60 -4.66 12.45
CA GLY A 108 -26.91 -5.08 11.94
C GLY A 108 -27.34 -6.51 12.32
N GLY A 109 -26.85 -7.05 13.44
CA GLY A 109 -27.12 -8.43 13.89
C GLY A 109 -26.11 -9.48 13.40
N GLU A 110 -25.19 -9.10 12.52
CA GLU A 110 -24.09 -9.93 12.04
C GLU A 110 -22.77 -9.51 12.71
N THR A 111 -21.76 -10.39 12.70
CA THR A 111 -20.42 -10.10 13.21
C THR A 111 -19.39 -10.02 12.09
N TYR A 112 -18.57 -8.97 12.11
CA TYR A 112 -17.52 -8.73 11.13
C TYR A 112 -16.16 -8.64 11.79
N ALA A 113 -15.14 -9.18 11.14
CA ALA A 113 -13.76 -8.94 11.54
C ALA A 113 -13.30 -7.58 11.04
N LEU A 114 -12.72 -6.79 11.94
CA LEU A 114 -12.01 -5.55 11.64
C LEU A 114 -10.51 -5.75 11.88
N ASP A 115 -9.69 -5.01 11.15
CA ASP A 115 -8.26 -4.92 11.44
C ASP A 115 -7.93 -3.85 12.52
N ASP A 116 -6.65 -3.61 12.75
CA ASP A 116 -6.13 -2.65 13.73
C ASP A 116 -6.29 -1.18 13.32
N GLN A 117 -6.87 -0.92 12.14
CA GLN A 117 -7.20 0.39 11.60
C GLN A 117 -8.72 0.57 11.46
N GLY A 118 -9.54 -0.44 11.80
CA GLY A 118 -10.99 -0.39 11.68
C GLY A 118 -11.54 -0.69 10.27
N VAL A 119 -10.74 -1.33 9.41
CA VAL A 119 -11.17 -1.79 8.08
C VAL A 119 -11.90 -3.12 8.21
N VAL A 120 -13.07 -3.21 7.59
CA VAL A 120 -13.92 -4.41 7.56
C VAL A 120 -13.31 -5.44 6.61
N LEU A 121 -13.05 -6.65 7.09
CA LEU A 121 -12.40 -7.70 6.30
C LEU A 121 -13.40 -8.67 5.69
N SER A 122 -14.23 -9.28 6.54
CA SER A 122 -15.26 -10.25 6.15
C SER A 122 -16.22 -10.50 7.31
N GLN A 123 -17.34 -11.15 7.00
CA GLN A 123 -18.15 -11.76 8.05
C GLN A 123 -17.32 -12.80 8.79
N TYR A 124 -17.40 -12.78 10.11
CA TYR A 124 -16.54 -13.59 10.94
C TYR A 124 -17.34 -14.22 12.06
N PRO A 125 -17.18 -15.53 12.33
CA PRO A 125 -17.92 -16.17 13.40
C PRO A 125 -17.50 -15.60 14.75
N SER A 126 -18.48 -15.29 15.59
CA SER A 126 -18.28 -14.69 16.92
C SER A 126 -17.49 -15.57 17.92
N ALA A 127 -17.16 -16.81 17.56
CA ALA A 127 -16.51 -17.80 18.43
C ALA A 127 -14.98 -17.86 18.27
N ALA A 128 -14.36 -16.83 17.70
CA ALA A 128 -12.92 -16.78 17.51
C ALA A 128 -12.18 -16.12 18.69
N ASP A 129 -10.89 -16.39 18.83
CA ASP A 129 -10.00 -15.86 19.89
C ASP A 129 -9.68 -14.36 19.76
N LEU A 130 -10.59 -13.58 19.18
CA LEU A 130 -10.44 -12.13 18.99
C LEU A 130 -11.34 -11.39 19.96
N PRO A 131 -10.94 -10.19 20.42
CA PRO A 131 -11.80 -9.36 21.24
C PRO A 131 -13.09 -9.02 20.49
N VAL A 132 -14.22 -8.97 21.19
CA VAL A 132 -15.52 -8.62 20.61
C VAL A 132 -15.95 -7.23 21.09
N ILE A 133 -16.35 -6.38 20.14
CA ILE A 133 -16.93 -5.06 20.37
C ILE A 133 -18.44 -5.15 20.14
N HIS A 134 -19.22 -4.95 21.20
CA HIS A 134 -20.68 -4.96 21.14
C HIS A 134 -21.22 -3.55 20.88
N LEU A 135 -21.46 -3.23 19.61
CA LEU A 135 -22.03 -1.95 19.18
C LEU A 135 -23.08 -2.19 18.07
N SER A 136 -23.98 -1.23 17.89
CA SER A 136 -24.91 -1.23 16.75
C SER A 136 -24.39 -0.28 15.69
N LEU A 137 -23.68 -0.82 14.70
CA LEU A 137 -23.15 -0.05 13.58
C LEU A 137 -24.12 -0.03 12.40
N SER A 138 -24.01 1.00 11.56
CA SER A 138 -24.67 1.01 10.25
C SER A 138 -24.13 -0.12 9.36
N PRO A 139 -24.92 -0.64 8.41
CA PRO A 139 -24.45 -1.70 7.51
C PRO A 139 -23.13 -1.35 6.82
N VAL A 140 -22.20 -2.31 6.78
CA VAL A 140 -20.88 -2.18 6.17
C VAL A 140 -20.59 -3.34 5.23
N GLN A 141 -19.63 -3.15 4.32
CA GLN A 141 -19.13 -4.16 3.40
C GLN A 141 -17.62 -4.40 3.61
N PRO A 142 -17.10 -5.57 3.22
CA PRO A 142 -15.66 -5.80 3.15
C PRO A 142 -14.93 -4.69 2.37
N GLY A 143 -13.87 -4.15 2.97
CA GLY A 143 -13.10 -3.01 2.47
C GLY A 143 -13.54 -1.66 3.02
N ASP A 144 -14.73 -1.54 3.61
CA ASP A 144 -15.18 -0.31 4.24
C ASP A 144 -14.35 0.00 5.50
N THR A 145 -14.17 1.29 5.79
CA THR A 145 -13.57 1.75 7.04
C THR A 145 -14.67 2.22 7.99
N VAL A 146 -14.71 1.66 9.19
CA VAL A 146 -15.68 2.05 10.21
C VAL A 146 -15.28 3.41 10.79
N ALA A 147 -16.08 4.44 10.53
CA ALA A 147 -15.84 5.81 11.01
C ALA A 147 -16.39 6.09 12.41
N ASP A 148 -16.99 5.09 13.07
CA ASP A 148 -17.58 5.25 14.40
C ASP A 148 -16.51 5.56 15.46
N PRO A 149 -16.60 6.69 16.18
CA PRO A 149 -15.59 7.09 17.16
C PRO A 149 -15.36 6.08 18.28
N ILE A 150 -16.40 5.33 18.69
CA ILE A 150 -16.32 4.34 19.75
C ILE A 150 -15.51 3.14 19.25
N VAL A 151 -15.76 2.69 18.02
CA VAL A 151 -14.98 1.61 17.39
C VAL A 151 -13.52 2.01 17.27
N LEU A 152 -13.23 3.21 16.74
CA LEU A 152 -11.86 3.70 16.57
C LEU A 152 -11.13 3.81 17.92
N THR A 153 -11.83 4.24 18.97
CA THR A 153 -11.28 4.33 20.33
C THR A 153 -11.01 2.93 20.90
N ALA A 154 -11.93 1.99 20.74
CA ALA A 154 -11.78 0.61 21.19
C ALA A 154 -10.62 -0.10 20.48
N VAL A 155 -10.53 0.03 19.16
CA VAL A 155 -9.42 -0.51 18.35
C VAL A 155 -8.08 0.09 18.80
N ARG A 156 -8.04 1.41 18.99
CA ARG A 156 -6.83 2.09 19.48
C ARG A 156 -6.43 1.59 20.87
N PHE A 157 -7.37 1.47 21.79
CA PHE A 157 -7.14 0.96 23.14
C PHE A 157 -6.56 -0.47 23.09
N LEU A 158 -7.18 -1.36 22.31
CA LEU A 158 -6.70 -2.73 22.12
C LEU A 158 -5.27 -2.75 21.56
N ARG A 159 -4.98 -1.91 20.56
CA ARG A 159 -3.65 -1.84 19.94
C ARG A 159 -2.58 -1.36 20.90
N GLU A 160 -2.89 -0.36 21.72
CA GLU A 160 -1.96 0.20 22.70
C GLU A 160 -1.76 -0.71 23.92
N THR A 161 -2.73 -1.59 24.22
CA THR A 161 -2.69 -2.49 25.39
C THR A 161 -2.36 -3.94 25.07
N ALA A 162 -2.35 -4.34 23.80
CA ALA A 162 -2.14 -5.73 23.36
C ALA A 162 -0.85 -6.38 23.89
N SER A 163 0.19 -5.60 24.19
CA SER A 163 1.46 -6.11 24.74
C SER A 163 1.43 -6.37 26.24
N VAL A 164 0.42 -5.87 26.96
CA VAL A 164 0.33 -5.90 28.43
C VAL A 164 -0.91 -6.64 28.91
N LEU A 165 -2.04 -6.51 28.20
CA LEU A 165 -3.34 -7.05 28.60
C LEU A 165 -3.98 -7.84 27.47
N ARG A 166 -4.52 -9.00 27.81
CA ARG A 166 -5.37 -9.79 26.91
C ARG A 166 -6.83 -9.44 27.19
N VAL A 167 -7.40 -8.58 26.35
CA VAL A 167 -8.80 -8.14 26.41
C VAL A 167 -9.65 -9.05 25.54
N TRP A 168 -10.78 -9.51 26.06
CA TRP A 168 -11.69 -10.42 25.35
C TRP A 168 -12.99 -9.75 24.92
N GLU A 169 -13.42 -8.72 25.64
CA GLU A 169 -14.72 -8.09 25.40
C GLU A 169 -14.64 -6.58 25.68
N ILE A 170 -15.23 -5.78 24.80
CA ILE A 170 -15.43 -4.34 24.98
C ILE A 170 -16.89 -4.02 24.74
N ALA A 171 -17.52 -3.37 25.72
CA ALA A 171 -18.89 -2.90 25.64
C ALA A 171 -18.98 -1.43 26.06
N PRO A 172 -19.94 -0.65 25.50
CA PRO A 172 -20.22 0.69 25.99
C PRO A 172 -20.70 0.65 27.45
N PHE A 173 -20.22 1.59 28.25
CA PHE A 173 -20.58 1.78 29.65
C PHE A 173 -21.13 3.20 29.83
N GLU A 174 -22.43 3.30 30.17
CA GLU A 174 -23.17 4.56 30.25
C GLU A 174 -23.19 5.37 28.93
N SER A 175 -23.62 6.64 28.97
CA SER A 175 -23.76 7.50 27.78
C SER A 175 -22.44 7.99 27.19
N SER A 176 -21.28 7.69 27.79
CA SER A 176 -19.98 8.20 27.34
C SER A 176 -18.75 7.34 27.67
N GLY A 177 -18.88 6.17 28.29
CA GLY A 177 -17.77 5.33 28.71
C GLY A 177 -17.62 4.03 27.91
N LEU A 178 -16.46 3.38 28.05
CA LEU A 178 -16.18 2.03 27.57
C LEU A 178 -15.77 1.16 28.75
N GLN A 179 -16.30 -0.06 28.82
CA GLN A 179 -15.87 -1.09 29.77
C GLN A 179 -15.18 -2.22 28.99
N ALA A 180 -13.97 -2.57 29.42
CA ALA A 180 -13.19 -3.65 28.85
C ALA A 180 -13.08 -4.80 29.86
N ARG A 181 -13.23 -6.04 29.38
CA ARG A 181 -13.03 -7.25 30.16
C ARG A 181 -11.72 -7.92 29.73
N ALA A 182 -10.78 -8.04 30.67
CA ALA A 182 -9.49 -8.70 30.46
C ALA A 182 -9.40 -9.98 31.29
N GLU A 183 -8.56 -10.93 30.84
CA GLU A 183 -8.12 -12.04 31.68
C GLU A 183 -7.20 -11.51 32.80
N GLY A 184 -7.39 -12.03 34.01
CA GLY A 184 -6.55 -11.79 35.18
C GLY A 184 -5.59 -12.94 35.42
#